data_AF-A0A954P3C2-F1
#
_entry.id   AF-A0A954P3C2-F1
#
_cell.length_a   1.000
_cell.length_b   1.000
_cell.length_c   1.000
_cell.angle_alpha   90.00
_cell.angle_beta   90.00
_cell.angle_gamma   90.00
#
_symmetry.space_group_name_H-M   'P 1'
#
loop_
_entity.id
_entity.type
_entity.pdbx_description
1 polymer ?
#
loop_
_entity_poly.entity_id
_entity_poly.type
_entity_poly.pdbx_seq_one_letter_code
_entity_poly.pdbx_strand_id
1 'polypeptide(L)'
;MRVQEVPSSCDPILVPLQLELIPGMSNSSEARLIFEAAEQPLWLVCCLVAVLVAGGLMIWLLKYERQLVSRPTGLTLLGLRIAVLLVLLGIFLQPVRSRIIRQEVSGRVLVAMDLSESMNTRDSHARPAEKLRWAEALGLIGGGGIDPQLHRWRDAYEQGEEPLWVTDDEATSPEQRAELTVFRRQMINQTFAQLDEFSRIELARRLLVAGEDSLLKQLQRVASVELTGFAGNHQSLDVSSLEQPATSVPEELQPRVTSLASALAAAEGASGSGPVRGVILLTDGRDTSSSAAAGTARRLAARNVPVYSVLIGSGFRPKDLSIREVDAPATVLQDDTVDVRVQLGTSGFEGQAIRVVLETEGREPQEREIAVHGPTAEARFSLDSTEIGRRNYV
;
A
#
# COMPACT_ATOMS: atom_id res chain seq x y z
N MET A 1 11.41 5.53 39.38
CA MET A 1 10.68 5.93 38.16
C MET A 1 11.65 6.74 37.31
N ARG A 2 12.30 6.11 36.34
CA ARG A 2 13.38 6.70 35.54
C ARG A 2 12.99 6.47 34.08
N VAL A 3 12.56 7.54 33.43
CA VAL A 3 12.26 7.58 32.00
C VAL A 3 13.60 7.76 31.30
N GLN A 4 13.94 6.84 30.41
CA GLN A 4 15.14 6.88 29.60
C GLN A 4 14.71 7.28 28.19
N GLU A 5 15.08 8.50 27.77
CA GLU A 5 14.86 9.01 26.42
C GLU A 5 15.70 8.21 25.43
N VAL A 6 15.06 7.74 24.36
CA VAL A 6 15.70 7.11 23.21
C VAL A 6 15.96 8.23 22.19
N PRO A 7 17.21 8.42 21.70
CA PRO A 7 17.51 9.50 20.77
C PRO A 7 16.93 9.20 19.38
N SER A 8 16.27 10.22 18.82
CA SER A 8 15.76 10.29 17.46
C SER A 8 16.90 10.51 16.47
N SER A 9 17.41 9.42 15.90
CA SER A 9 18.22 9.44 14.67
C SER A 9 17.80 8.26 13.80
N CYS A 10 16.91 8.50 12.85
CA CYS A 10 16.62 7.56 11.77
C CYS A 10 17.15 8.16 10.48
N ASP A 11 18.37 7.77 10.10
CA ASP A 11 18.79 7.78 8.71
C ASP A 11 17.88 6.85 7.90
N PRO A 12 17.51 7.20 6.66
CA PRO A 12 16.78 6.29 5.78
C PRO A 12 17.75 5.20 5.32
N ILE A 13 17.76 4.07 6.03
CA ILE A 13 18.42 2.86 5.56
C ILE A 13 17.61 2.36 4.37
N LEU A 14 18.10 2.66 3.16
CA LEU A 14 17.80 1.91 1.95
C LEU A 14 18.29 0.47 2.17
N VAL A 15 17.43 -0.37 2.74
CA VAL A 15 17.63 -1.81 2.74
C VAL A 15 17.39 -2.26 1.30
N PRO A 16 18.39 -2.79 0.59
CA PRO A 16 18.15 -3.34 -0.73
C PRO A 16 17.18 -4.52 -0.58
N LEU A 17 16.04 -4.41 -1.27
CA LEU A 17 15.07 -5.49 -1.46
C LEU A 17 15.77 -6.67 -2.16
N GLN A 18 16.35 -7.57 -1.37
CA GLN A 18 16.62 -8.93 -1.81
C GLN A 18 15.31 -9.70 -1.74
N LEU A 19 14.45 -9.51 -2.76
CA LEU A 19 13.55 -10.59 -3.14
C LEU A 19 14.46 -11.75 -3.56
N GLU A 20 14.59 -12.75 -2.70
CA GLU A 20 15.02 -14.06 -3.15
C GLU A 20 14.04 -14.51 -4.24
N LEU A 21 14.48 -14.36 -5.49
CA LEU A 21 13.94 -15.05 -6.64
C LEU A 21 13.92 -16.54 -6.30
N ILE A 22 12.77 -17.05 -5.87
CA ILE A 22 12.51 -18.49 -5.87
C ILE A 22 12.52 -18.88 -7.36
N PRO A 23 13.54 -19.61 -7.83
CA PRO A 23 13.72 -19.84 -9.25
C PRO A 23 12.58 -20.71 -9.78
N GLY A 24 12.13 -20.37 -10.99
CA GLY A 24 10.99 -20.99 -11.65
C GLY A 24 11.00 -22.50 -11.52
N MET A 25 9.95 -23.02 -10.88
CA MET A 25 9.77 -24.46 -10.76
C MET A 25 8.80 -24.90 -11.85
N SER A 26 9.38 -25.55 -12.85
CA SER A 26 8.65 -26.21 -13.93
C SER A 26 7.53 -27.11 -13.38
N ASN A 27 6.40 -27.16 -14.08
CA ASN A 27 5.34 -28.15 -13.91
C ASN A 27 5.88 -29.57 -14.17
N SER A 28 6.67 -30.12 -13.24
CA SER A 28 7.10 -31.51 -13.28
C SER A 28 5.97 -32.36 -12.70
N SER A 29 5.10 -32.85 -13.58
CA SER A 29 4.16 -33.90 -13.24
C SER A 29 4.93 -35.23 -13.10
N GLU A 30 5.60 -35.42 -11.96
CA GLU A 30 6.20 -36.72 -11.66
C GLU A 30 5.09 -37.71 -11.28
N ALA A 31 4.67 -38.51 -12.25
CA ALA A 31 3.88 -39.70 -11.97
C ALA A 31 4.80 -40.76 -11.35
N ARG A 32 4.82 -40.87 -10.02
CA ARG A 32 5.51 -41.97 -9.33
C ARG A 32 4.54 -43.12 -9.11
N LEU A 33 4.93 -44.30 -9.58
CA LEU A 33 4.31 -45.56 -9.16
C LEU A 33 4.93 -45.93 -7.82
N ILE A 34 4.12 -45.86 -6.76
CA ILE A 34 4.53 -46.29 -5.42
C ILE A 34 3.77 -47.57 -5.12
N PHE A 35 4.50 -48.62 -4.76
CA PHE A 35 3.92 -49.85 -4.26
C PHE A 35 3.76 -49.71 -2.75
N GLU A 36 2.59 -49.26 -2.30
CA GLU A 36 2.30 -49.00 -0.88
C GLU A 36 2.56 -50.25 0.01
N ALA A 37 2.30 -51.42 -0.57
CA ALA A 37 2.58 -52.73 0.00
C ALA A 37 4.08 -53.05 0.21
N ALA A 38 4.99 -52.39 -0.49
CA ALA A 38 6.44 -52.64 -0.41
C ALA A 38 7.13 -51.87 0.72
N GLU A 39 6.46 -50.89 1.34
CA GLU A 39 7.06 -50.11 2.44
C GLU A 39 7.00 -50.85 3.78
N GLN A 40 6.13 -51.87 3.92
CA GLN A 40 6.03 -52.69 5.12
C GLN A 40 6.83 -53.99 4.98
N PRO A 41 7.93 -54.19 5.71
CA PRO A 41 8.81 -55.36 5.55
C PRO A 41 8.09 -56.69 5.84
N LEU A 42 7.10 -56.69 6.75
CA LEU A 42 6.30 -57.87 7.07
C LEU A 42 5.40 -58.30 5.92
N TRP A 43 4.84 -57.36 5.15
CA TRP A 43 3.98 -57.69 4.02
C TRP A 43 4.77 -58.32 2.88
N LEU A 44 5.97 -57.81 2.60
CA LEU A 44 6.89 -58.42 1.63
C LEU A 44 7.26 -59.86 2.01
N VAL A 45 7.49 -60.14 3.29
CA VAL A 45 7.75 -61.50 3.78
C VAL A 45 6.51 -62.39 3.58
N CYS A 46 5.30 -61.91 3.89
CA CYS A 46 4.06 -62.65 3.64
C CYS A 46 3.86 -62.95 2.14
N CYS A 47 4.12 -61.99 1.25
CA CYS A 47 4.09 -62.20 -0.20
C CYS A 47 5.09 -63.28 -0.63
N LEU A 48 6.33 -63.22 -0.14
CA LEU A 48 7.38 -64.18 -0.46
C LEU A 48 6.98 -65.59 -0.02
N VAL A 49 6.46 -65.74 1.21
CA VAL A 49 5.99 -67.02 1.75
C VAL A 49 4.82 -67.55 0.92
N ALA A 50 3.85 -66.71 0.56
CA ALA A 50 2.71 -67.12 -0.27
C ALA A 50 3.18 -67.62 -1.65
N VAL A 51 4.14 -66.95 -2.28
CA VAL A 51 4.73 -67.38 -3.56
C VAL A 51 5.48 -68.71 -3.42
N LEU A 52 6.27 -68.89 -2.36
CA LEU A 52 6.99 -70.15 -2.10
C LEU A 52 6.04 -71.32 -1.85
N VAL A 53 4.99 -71.11 -1.05
CA VAL A 53 3.95 -72.13 -0.78
C VAL A 53 3.18 -72.48 -2.05
N ALA A 54 2.78 -71.49 -2.84
CA ALA A 54 2.10 -71.70 -4.11
C ALA A 54 3.00 -72.48 -5.10
N GLY A 55 4.28 -72.13 -5.20
CA GLY A 55 5.26 -72.84 -6.02
C GLY A 55 5.48 -74.30 -5.57
N GLY A 56 5.57 -74.54 -4.26
CA GLY A 56 5.68 -75.88 -3.69
C GLY A 56 4.47 -76.76 -3.97
N LEU A 57 3.26 -76.23 -3.75
CA LEU A 57 1.99 -76.89 -4.11
C LEU A 57 1.91 -77.16 -5.62
N MET A 58 2.37 -76.23 -6.44
CA MET A 58 2.40 -76.38 -7.90
C MET A 58 3.30 -77.55 -8.34
N ILE A 59 4.52 -77.64 -7.81
CA ILE A 59 5.48 -78.72 -8.10
C ILE A 59 4.93 -80.07 -7.62
N TRP A 60 4.33 -80.10 -6.42
CA TRP A 60 3.71 -81.29 -5.87
C TRP A 60 2.55 -81.79 -6.74
N LEU A 61 1.69 -80.88 -7.18
CA LEU A 61 0.54 -81.22 -8.02
C LEU A 61 0.93 -81.59 -9.45
N LEU A 62 2.02 -81.02 -9.99
CA LEU A 62 2.59 -81.44 -11.28
C LEU A 62 3.20 -82.84 -11.23
N LYS A 63 3.81 -83.23 -10.11
CA LYS A 63 4.25 -84.61 -9.90
C LYS A 63 3.06 -85.58 -9.91
N TYR A 64 1.92 -85.14 -9.39
CA TYR A 64 0.68 -85.93 -9.35
C TYR A 64 -0.04 -85.97 -10.72
N GLU A 65 -0.24 -84.83 -11.38
CA GLU A 65 -0.92 -84.70 -12.68
C GLU A 65 -0.18 -85.43 -13.81
N ARG A 66 1.16 -85.52 -13.74
CA ARG A 66 1.98 -86.29 -14.69
C ARG A 66 1.62 -87.78 -14.75
N GLN A 67 0.90 -88.31 -13.77
CA GLN A 67 0.47 -89.71 -13.75
C GLN A 67 -0.90 -89.93 -14.42
N LEU A 68 -1.74 -88.88 -14.57
CA LEU A 68 -3.13 -89.02 -15.03
C LEU A 68 -3.44 -88.32 -16.36
N VAL A 69 -2.63 -87.36 -16.81
CA VAL A 69 -2.99 -86.45 -17.93
C VAL A 69 -1.91 -86.39 -19.01
N SER A 70 -2.31 -86.26 -20.27
CA SER A 70 -1.40 -86.12 -21.42
C SER A 70 -0.57 -84.83 -21.35
N ARG A 71 0.66 -84.89 -21.89
CA ARG A 71 1.65 -83.80 -21.83
C ARG A 71 1.15 -82.41 -22.27
N PRO A 72 0.39 -82.24 -23.36
CA PRO A 72 -0.05 -80.91 -23.79
C PRO A 72 -1.09 -80.29 -22.85
N THR A 73 -2.03 -81.08 -22.34
CA THR A 73 -3.08 -80.60 -21.42
C THR A 73 -2.51 -80.27 -20.03
N GLY A 74 -1.49 -81.00 -19.57
CA GLY A 74 -0.76 -80.64 -18.35
C GLY A 74 -0.02 -79.30 -18.47
N LEU A 75 0.53 -78.99 -19.65
CA LEU A 75 1.20 -77.71 -19.91
C LEU A 75 0.22 -76.53 -19.98
N THR A 76 -0.99 -76.72 -20.53
CA THR A 76 -2.00 -75.65 -20.57
C THR A 76 -2.56 -75.34 -19.18
N LEU A 77 -2.83 -76.36 -18.36
CA LEU A 77 -3.27 -76.19 -16.97
C LEU A 77 -2.19 -75.53 -16.09
N LEU A 78 -0.92 -75.90 -16.31
CA LEU A 78 0.23 -75.23 -15.69
C LEU A 78 0.25 -73.74 -16.04
N GLY A 79 0.14 -73.41 -17.33
CA GLY A 79 0.13 -72.03 -17.82
C GLY A 79 -1.00 -71.21 -17.20
N LEU A 80 -2.21 -71.77 -17.13
CA LEU A 80 -3.37 -71.12 -16.52
C LEU A 80 -3.15 -70.85 -15.03
N ARG A 81 -2.58 -71.81 -14.29
CA ARG A 81 -2.32 -71.65 -12.85
C ARG A 81 -1.21 -70.64 -12.57
N ILE A 82 -0.16 -70.57 -13.42
CA ILE A 82 0.85 -69.51 -13.35
C ILE A 82 0.19 -68.15 -13.62
N ALA A 83 -0.68 -68.05 -14.62
CA ALA A 83 -1.37 -66.80 -14.94
C ALA A 83 -2.24 -66.31 -13.77
N VAL A 84 -3.00 -67.21 -13.12
CA VAL A 84 -3.80 -66.87 -11.92
C VAL A 84 -2.91 -66.39 -10.78
N LEU A 85 -1.78 -67.04 -10.54
CA LEU A 85 -0.84 -66.62 -9.49
C LEU A 85 -0.21 -65.26 -9.79
N LEU A 86 0.13 -64.98 -11.06
CA LEU A 86 0.66 -63.67 -11.48
C LEU A 86 -0.38 -62.56 -11.31
N VAL A 87 -1.65 -62.83 -11.62
CA VAL A 87 -2.75 -61.87 -11.41
C VAL A 87 -2.97 -61.62 -9.93
N LEU A 88 -3.03 -62.67 -9.10
CA LEU A 88 -3.16 -62.53 -7.65
C LEU A 88 -1.99 -61.76 -7.05
N LEU A 89 -0.76 -62.06 -7.48
CA LEU A 89 0.43 -61.32 -7.06
C LEU A 89 0.32 -59.85 -7.44
N GLY A 90 -0.09 -59.53 -8.68
CA GLY A 90 -0.31 -58.15 -9.13
C GLY A 90 -1.36 -57.40 -8.31
N ILE A 91 -2.46 -58.07 -7.91
CA ILE A 91 -3.48 -57.49 -7.02
C ILE A 91 -2.92 -57.28 -5.61
N PHE A 92 -2.15 -58.23 -5.10
CA PHE A 92 -1.58 -58.20 -3.75
C PHE A 92 -0.47 -57.15 -3.58
N LEU A 93 0.20 -56.79 -4.68
CA LEU A 93 1.14 -55.67 -4.73
C LEU A 93 0.45 -54.29 -4.69
N GLN A 94 -0.89 -54.24 -4.73
CA GLN A 94 -1.70 -53.01 -4.64
C GLN A 94 -1.06 -51.82 -5.38
N PRO A 95 -1.03 -51.84 -6.74
CA PRO A 95 -0.45 -50.74 -7.51
C PRO A 95 -1.34 -49.50 -7.37
N VAL A 96 -0.98 -48.61 -6.46
CA VAL A 96 -1.68 -47.34 -6.26
C VAL A 96 -1.02 -46.28 -7.12
N ARG A 97 -1.75 -45.77 -8.12
CA ARG A 97 -1.32 -44.62 -8.92
C ARG A 97 -1.71 -43.34 -8.19
N SER A 98 -0.83 -42.85 -7.32
CA SER A 98 -1.04 -41.56 -6.65
C SER A 98 -0.71 -40.40 -7.61
N ARG A 99 -1.58 -39.39 -7.66
CA ARG A 99 -1.33 -38.11 -8.33
C ARG A 99 -1.39 -37.02 -7.28
N ILE A 100 -0.24 -36.54 -6.84
CA ILE A 100 -0.17 -35.40 -5.92
C ILE A 100 -0.28 -34.12 -6.76
N ILE A 101 -1.50 -33.60 -6.92
CA ILE A 101 -1.71 -32.30 -7.54
C ILE A 101 -1.45 -31.25 -6.45
N ARG A 102 -0.25 -30.66 -6.41
CA ARG A 102 -0.05 -29.43 -5.64
C ARG A 102 -0.74 -28.30 -6.39
N GLN A 103 -1.93 -27.92 -5.96
CA GLN A 103 -2.45 -26.60 -6.31
C GLN A 103 -1.67 -25.58 -5.48
N GLU A 104 -0.73 -24.89 -6.12
CA GLU A 104 -0.22 -23.62 -5.57
C GLU A 104 -1.38 -22.63 -5.64
N VAL A 105 -2.04 -22.39 -4.50
CA VAL A 105 -2.95 -21.27 -4.39
C VAL A 105 -2.07 -20.03 -4.39
N SER A 106 -1.99 -19.36 -5.54
CA SER A 106 -1.35 -18.06 -5.67
C SER A 106 -2.01 -17.13 -4.66
N GLY A 107 -1.23 -16.71 -3.68
CA GLY A 107 -1.71 -15.74 -2.71
C GLY A 107 -2.09 -14.45 -3.42
N ARG A 108 -3.13 -13.77 -2.92
CA ARG A 108 -3.51 -12.45 -3.42
C ARG A 108 -3.07 -11.34 -2.48
N VAL A 109 -2.81 -10.17 -3.04
CA VAL A 109 -2.51 -8.93 -2.32
C VAL A 109 -3.70 -8.01 -2.46
N LEU A 110 -4.24 -7.56 -1.32
CA LEU A 110 -5.30 -6.57 -1.29
C LEU A 110 -4.67 -5.18 -1.33
N VAL A 111 -5.07 -4.35 -2.28
CA VAL A 111 -4.69 -2.94 -2.35
C VAL A 111 -5.93 -2.11 -2.03
N ALA A 112 -5.96 -1.56 -0.82
CA ALA A 112 -7.04 -0.75 -0.31
C ALA A 112 -6.70 0.75 -0.47
N MET A 113 -7.50 1.46 -1.26
CA MET A 113 -7.37 2.88 -1.53
C MET A 113 -8.43 3.68 -0.78
N ASP A 114 -7.99 4.71 -0.08
CA ASP A 114 -8.86 5.62 0.65
C ASP A 114 -9.59 6.56 -0.31
N LEU A 115 -10.92 6.56 -0.20
CA LEU A 115 -11.85 7.37 -1.00
C LEU A 115 -12.58 8.42 -0.14
N SER A 116 -12.08 8.68 1.07
CA SER A 116 -12.66 9.67 1.97
C SER A 116 -12.46 11.11 1.50
N GLU A 117 -13.22 12.03 2.09
CA GLU A 117 -13.23 13.45 1.73
C GLU A 117 -11.86 14.11 1.97
N SER A 118 -11.07 13.64 2.96
CA SER A 118 -9.72 14.15 3.19
C SER A 118 -8.77 13.84 2.04
N MET A 119 -9.02 12.78 1.27
CA MET A 119 -8.26 12.44 0.07
C MET A 119 -8.57 13.36 -1.12
N ASN A 120 -9.66 14.13 -1.07
CA ASN A 120 -9.95 15.16 -2.09
C ASN A 120 -9.18 16.48 -1.84
N THR A 121 -8.40 16.56 -0.76
CA THR A 121 -7.56 17.72 -0.43
C THR A 121 -6.38 17.83 -1.40
N ARG A 122 -6.02 19.07 -1.76
CA ARG A 122 -4.82 19.41 -2.52
C ARG A 122 -3.74 19.93 -1.58
N ASP A 123 -2.52 19.39 -1.70
CA ASP A 123 -1.40 19.76 -0.84
C ASP A 123 -0.45 20.73 -1.56
N SER A 124 -0.96 21.85 -2.04
CA SER A 124 -0.16 22.89 -2.72
C SER A 124 0.93 23.51 -1.83
N HIS A 125 0.74 23.42 -0.50
CA HIS A 125 1.67 23.83 0.54
C HIS A 125 2.85 22.86 0.75
N ALA A 126 2.89 21.73 0.04
CA ALA A 126 3.98 20.77 0.12
C ALA A 126 5.34 21.43 -0.18
N ARG A 127 6.40 20.96 0.49
CA ARG A 127 7.74 21.50 0.23
C ARG A 127 8.26 21.05 -1.14
N PRO A 128 9.15 21.83 -1.80
CA PRO A 128 9.73 21.44 -3.08
C PRO A 128 10.36 20.03 -3.09
N ALA A 129 11.03 19.64 -2.01
CA ALA A 129 11.59 18.29 -1.84
C ALA A 129 10.52 17.17 -1.84
N GLU A 130 9.34 17.42 -1.26
CA GLU A 130 8.21 16.47 -1.34
C GLU A 130 7.65 16.40 -2.76
N LYS A 131 7.47 17.55 -3.42
CA LYS A 131 6.98 17.61 -4.80
C LYS A 131 7.92 16.89 -5.77
N LEU A 132 9.24 16.98 -5.58
CA LEU A 132 10.21 16.22 -6.37
C LEU A 132 10.05 14.71 -6.18
N ARG A 133 9.88 14.23 -4.93
CA ARG A 133 9.62 12.80 -4.65
C ARG A 133 8.32 12.32 -5.29
N TRP A 134 7.27 13.13 -5.26
CA TRP A 134 6.00 12.79 -5.91
C TRP A 134 6.15 12.76 -7.43
N ALA A 135 6.84 13.73 -8.03
CA ALA A 135 7.08 13.76 -9.46
C ALA A 135 7.89 12.54 -9.95
N GLU A 136 8.93 12.17 -9.19
CA GLU A 136 9.75 10.97 -9.44
C GLU A 136 8.90 9.69 -9.33
N ALA A 137 8.14 9.52 -8.23
CA ALA A 137 7.29 8.36 -8.01
C ALA A 137 6.16 8.21 -9.04
N LEU A 138 5.67 9.34 -9.59
CA LEU A 138 4.66 9.36 -10.66
C LEU A 138 5.26 9.24 -12.07
N GLY A 139 6.59 9.18 -12.20
CA GLY A 139 7.28 9.13 -13.49
C GLY A 139 7.11 10.41 -14.33
N LEU A 140 6.80 11.55 -13.71
CA LEU A 140 6.71 12.85 -14.40
C LEU A 140 8.09 13.41 -14.72
N ILE A 141 9.10 13.00 -13.95
CA ILE A 141 10.52 13.32 -14.10
C ILE A 141 11.34 12.04 -13.84
N GLY A 142 12.58 11.96 -14.34
CA GLY A 142 13.46 10.80 -14.07
C GLY A 142 13.70 9.85 -15.24
N GLY A 143 13.11 10.09 -16.42
CA GLY A 143 13.39 9.28 -17.61
C GLY A 143 14.78 9.55 -18.21
N GLY A 144 15.68 8.55 -18.18
CA GLY A 144 16.85 8.49 -19.06
C GLY A 144 18.02 9.44 -18.76
N GLY A 145 18.45 9.55 -17.49
CA GLY A 145 19.72 10.20 -17.10
C GLY A 145 19.64 11.23 -15.97
N ILE A 146 18.46 11.44 -15.38
CA ILE A 146 18.19 12.53 -14.42
C ILE A 146 18.36 12.06 -12.94
N ASP A 147 18.50 10.76 -12.66
CA ASP A 147 18.50 10.22 -11.28
C ASP A 147 19.54 10.85 -10.33
N PRO A 148 20.83 11.01 -10.70
CA PRO A 148 21.80 11.61 -9.81
C PRO A 148 21.58 13.11 -9.58
N GLN A 149 20.93 13.80 -10.53
CA GLN A 149 20.63 15.23 -10.43
C GLN A 149 19.42 15.47 -9.52
N LEU A 150 18.36 14.65 -9.65
CA LEU A 150 17.16 14.74 -8.83
C LEU A 150 17.45 14.55 -7.35
N HIS A 151 18.27 13.55 -7.01
CA HIS A 151 18.70 13.33 -5.63
C HIS A 151 19.39 14.57 -5.05
N ARG A 152 20.30 15.18 -5.81
CA ARG A 152 21.01 16.39 -5.37
C ARG A 152 20.10 17.59 -5.19
N TRP A 153 19.14 17.79 -6.09
CA TRP A 153 18.17 18.88 -5.97
C TRP A 153 17.24 18.67 -4.77
N ARG A 154 16.83 17.43 -4.53
CA ARG A 154 16.04 17.06 -3.34
C ARG A 154 16.82 17.35 -2.06
N ASP A 155 18.07 16.92 -1.97
CA ASP A 155 18.92 17.13 -0.79
C ASP A 155 19.14 18.63 -0.49
N ALA A 156 19.36 19.45 -1.53
CA ALA A 156 19.45 20.90 -1.38
C ALA A 156 18.15 21.53 -0.84
N TYR A 157 17.00 21.12 -1.39
CA TYR A 157 15.70 21.61 -0.88
C TYR A 157 15.37 21.12 0.53
N GLU A 158 15.85 19.94 0.94
CA GLU A 158 15.72 19.45 2.32
C GLU A 158 16.53 20.30 3.30
N GLN A 159 17.69 20.80 2.87
CA GLN A 159 18.54 21.73 3.63
C GLN A 159 18.02 23.18 3.62
N GLY A 160 16.99 23.47 2.82
CA GLY A 160 16.43 24.82 2.66
C GLY A 160 17.25 25.74 1.75
N GLU A 161 18.15 25.17 0.95
CA GLU A 161 18.99 25.89 0.00
C GLU A 161 18.41 25.83 -1.43
N GLU A 162 18.77 26.78 -2.28
CA GLU A 162 18.41 26.69 -3.71
C GLU A 162 19.34 25.67 -4.40
N PRO A 163 18.79 24.69 -5.14
CA PRO A 163 19.61 23.65 -5.74
C PRO A 163 20.56 24.20 -6.80
N LEU A 164 21.75 23.61 -6.85
CA LEU A 164 22.67 23.80 -7.98
C LEU A 164 22.08 23.12 -9.23
N TRP A 165 21.46 23.92 -10.10
CA TRP A 165 20.74 23.42 -11.27
C TRP A 165 21.65 22.76 -12.30
N VAL A 166 22.88 23.24 -12.48
CA VAL A 166 23.86 22.75 -13.46
C VAL A 166 25.23 22.70 -12.80
N THR A 167 25.97 21.61 -13.00
CA THR A 167 27.35 21.47 -12.50
C THR A 167 28.36 22.07 -13.47
N ASP A 168 29.55 22.40 -12.97
CA ASP A 168 30.63 22.92 -13.82
C ASP A 168 31.13 21.88 -14.84
N ASP A 169 30.91 20.59 -14.59
CA ASP A 169 31.28 19.49 -15.48
C ASP A 169 30.30 19.30 -16.66
N GLU A 170 29.08 19.82 -16.54
CA GLU A 170 28.00 19.60 -17.52
C GLU A 170 27.96 20.62 -18.65
N ALA A 171 28.59 21.79 -18.49
CA ALA A 171 28.60 22.82 -19.52
C ALA A 171 29.90 23.63 -19.51
N THR A 172 30.57 23.63 -20.66
CA THR A 172 31.87 24.26 -20.89
C THR A 172 31.80 25.79 -20.93
N SER A 173 30.64 26.36 -21.29
CA SER A 173 30.43 27.82 -21.40
C SER A 173 29.55 28.38 -20.27
N PRO A 174 29.88 29.57 -19.71
CA PRO A 174 29.00 30.28 -18.76
C PRO A 174 27.61 30.59 -19.31
N GLU A 175 27.48 30.92 -20.59
CA GLU A 175 26.18 31.21 -21.22
C GLU A 175 25.31 29.95 -21.29
N GLN A 176 25.90 28.82 -21.69
CA GLN A 176 25.22 27.53 -21.75
C GLN A 176 24.76 27.06 -20.36
N ARG A 177 25.56 27.31 -19.31
CA ARG A 177 25.15 27.03 -17.92
C ARG A 177 23.93 27.85 -17.51
N ALA A 178 23.89 29.14 -17.89
CA ALA A 178 22.76 30.01 -17.57
C ALA A 178 21.48 29.55 -18.28
N GLU A 179 21.56 29.23 -19.58
CA GLU A 179 20.42 28.74 -20.36
C GLU A 179 19.86 27.42 -19.80
N LEU A 180 20.73 26.44 -19.52
CA LEU A 180 20.32 25.16 -18.93
C LEU A 180 19.70 25.31 -17.54
N THR A 181 20.22 26.23 -16.74
CA THR A 181 19.66 26.55 -15.42
C THR A 181 18.23 27.07 -15.53
N VAL A 182 18.01 28.05 -16.42
CA VAL A 182 16.66 28.60 -16.66
C VAL A 182 15.71 27.51 -17.16
N PHE A 183 16.16 26.69 -18.11
CA PHE A 183 15.36 25.61 -18.68
C PHE A 183 14.94 24.57 -17.62
N ARG A 184 15.89 24.07 -16.82
CA ARG A 184 15.63 23.08 -15.76
C ARG A 184 14.70 23.64 -14.68
N ARG A 185 14.93 24.88 -14.27
CA ARG A 185 14.07 25.57 -13.30
C ARG A 185 12.64 25.73 -13.82
N GLN A 186 12.48 26.11 -15.08
CA GLN A 186 11.16 26.20 -15.71
C GLN A 186 10.47 24.85 -15.80
N MET A 187 11.18 23.79 -16.19
CA MET A 187 10.64 22.43 -16.23
C MET A 187 10.14 21.99 -14.86
N ILE A 188 10.95 22.11 -13.81
CA ILE A 188 10.57 21.72 -12.44
C ILE A 188 9.41 22.57 -11.92
N ASN A 189 9.40 23.88 -12.16
CA ASN A 189 8.29 24.74 -11.74
C ASN A 189 6.99 24.38 -12.46
N GLN A 190 7.04 24.00 -13.74
CA GLN A 190 5.87 23.50 -14.46
C GLN A 190 5.38 22.17 -13.87
N THR A 191 6.29 21.26 -13.53
CA THR A 191 5.94 20.01 -12.84
C THR A 191 5.29 20.27 -11.48
N PHE A 192 5.83 21.21 -10.69
CA PHE A 192 5.24 21.60 -9.41
C PHE A 192 3.84 22.19 -9.58
N ALA A 193 3.64 23.06 -10.56
CA ALA A 193 2.32 23.63 -10.85
C ALA A 193 1.31 22.53 -11.27
N GLN A 194 1.74 21.52 -12.02
CA GLN A 194 0.90 20.37 -12.35
C GLN A 194 0.54 19.53 -11.10
N LEU A 195 1.50 19.29 -10.22
CA LEU A 195 1.27 18.55 -8.97
C LEU A 195 0.32 19.28 -8.03
N ASP A 196 0.35 20.61 -8.00
CA ASP A 196 -0.51 21.43 -7.14
C ASP A 196 -2.00 21.35 -7.51
N GLU A 197 -2.32 20.94 -8.75
CA GLU A 197 -3.68 20.68 -9.19
C GLU A 197 -4.21 19.30 -8.77
N PHE A 198 -3.32 18.36 -8.42
CA PHE A 198 -3.71 17.01 -8.06
C PHE A 198 -4.15 16.94 -6.59
N SER A 199 -5.29 16.30 -6.36
CA SER A 199 -5.71 15.89 -5.02
C SER A 199 -4.97 14.62 -4.58
N ARG A 200 -4.97 14.31 -3.28
CA ARG A 200 -4.34 13.09 -2.75
C ARG A 200 -4.88 11.81 -3.39
N ILE A 201 -6.17 11.74 -3.66
CA ILE A 201 -6.78 10.61 -4.39
C ILE A 201 -6.24 10.48 -5.81
N GLU A 202 -6.01 11.60 -6.50
CA GLU A 202 -5.44 11.59 -7.85
C GLU A 202 -3.96 11.16 -7.82
N LEU A 203 -3.20 11.59 -6.80
CA LEU A 203 -1.83 11.11 -6.58
C LEU A 203 -1.81 9.59 -6.35
N ALA A 204 -2.70 9.07 -5.49
CA ALA A 204 -2.80 7.63 -5.21
C ALA A 204 -3.19 6.82 -6.47
N ARG A 205 -4.17 7.32 -7.24
CA ARG A 205 -4.62 6.69 -8.50
C ARG A 205 -3.49 6.66 -9.52
N ARG A 206 -2.81 7.78 -9.73
CA ARG A 206 -1.67 7.87 -10.65
C ARG A 206 -0.52 6.99 -10.21
N LEU A 207 -0.23 6.89 -8.92
CA LEU A 207 0.80 5.97 -8.43
C LEU A 207 0.50 4.51 -8.82
N LEU A 208 -0.78 4.10 -8.78
CA LEU A 208 -1.18 2.75 -9.16
C LEU A 208 -1.15 2.50 -10.68
N VAL A 209 -1.60 3.47 -11.48
CA VAL A 209 -1.92 3.27 -12.91
C VAL A 209 -1.01 4.02 -13.87
N ALA A 210 -0.41 5.14 -13.47
CA ALA A 210 0.40 5.97 -14.36
C ALA A 210 1.78 5.35 -14.64
N GLY A 211 2.30 5.63 -15.84
CA GLY A 211 3.60 5.16 -16.30
C GLY A 211 3.56 3.83 -17.05
N GLU A 212 4.62 3.54 -17.81
CA GLU A 212 4.75 2.26 -18.52
C GLU A 212 4.88 1.09 -17.52
N ASP A 213 5.58 1.31 -16.42
CA ASP A 213 5.82 0.35 -15.33
C ASP A 213 5.14 0.76 -14.02
N SER A 214 3.81 0.92 -14.05
CA SER A 214 3.03 1.34 -12.88
C SER A 214 3.11 0.36 -11.71
N LEU A 215 2.86 0.84 -10.49
CA LEU A 215 2.91 0.01 -9.26
C LEU A 215 1.94 -1.19 -9.37
N LEU A 216 0.77 -1.02 -9.98
CA LEU A 216 -0.17 -2.11 -10.18
C LEU A 216 0.41 -3.22 -11.07
N LYS A 217 1.09 -2.87 -12.17
CA LYS A 217 1.75 -3.84 -13.05
C LYS A 217 2.89 -4.56 -12.32
N GLN A 218 3.68 -3.83 -11.53
CA GLN A 218 4.74 -4.42 -10.72
C GLN A 218 4.18 -5.43 -9.71
N LEU A 219 3.08 -5.09 -9.02
CA LEU A 219 2.41 -5.99 -8.06
C LEU A 219 1.80 -7.21 -8.76
N GLN A 220 1.17 -7.02 -9.93
CA GLN A 220 0.56 -8.11 -10.72
C GLN A 220 1.57 -9.13 -11.24
N ARG A 221 2.86 -8.76 -11.39
CA ARG A 221 3.93 -9.72 -11.73
C ARG A 221 4.26 -10.67 -10.58
N VAL A 222 3.98 -10.27 -9.33
CA VAL A 222 4.36 -11.02 -8.12
C VAL A 222 3.17 -11.76 -7.53
N ALA A 223 1.96 -11.17 -7.57
CA ALA A 223 0.77 -11.74 -6.95
C ALA A 223 -0.51 -11.36 -7.72
N SER A 224 -1.59 -12.09 -7.46
CA SER A 224 -2.93 -11.64 -7.86
C SER A 224 -3.30 -10.41 -7.04
N VAL A 225 -3.65 -9.30 -7.70
CA VAL A 225 -3.98 -8.05 -7.02
C VAL A 225 -5.49 -7.85 -7.03
N GLU A 226 -6.05 -7.56 -5.87
CA GLU A 226 -7.44 -7.14 -5.71
C GLU A 226 -7.47 -5.70 -5.20
N LEU A 227 -8.23 -4.85 -5.88
CA LEU A 227 -8.36 -3.44 -5.50
C LEU A 227 -9.64 -3.25 -4.71
N THR A 228 -9.58 -2.43 -3.67
CA THR A 228 -10.73 -2.09 -2.84
C THR A 228 -10.68 -0.62 -2.50
N GLY A 229 -11.81 0.06 -2.62
CA GLY A 229 -12.00 1.43 -2.17
C GLY A 229 -12.63 1.42 -0.79
N PHE A 230 -12.23 2.34 0.09
CA PHE A 230 -12.86 2.48 1.40
C PHE A 230 -13.11 3.94 1.78
N ALA A 231 -14.27 4.18 2.39
CA ALA A 231 -14.65 5.39 3.10
C ALA A 231 -15.88 5.04 3.95
N GLY A 232 -15.73 4.95 5.28
CA GLY A 232 -16.69 4.37 6.21
C GLY A 232 -16.88 2.86 6.02
N ASN A 233 -17.33 2.45 4.83
CA ASN A 233 -17.43 1.08 4.35
C ASN A 233 -16.29 0.75 3.36
N HIS A 234 -16.29 -0.46 2.79
CA HIS A 234 -15.36 -0.88 1.74
C HIS A 234 -16.11 -1.50 0.55
N GLN A 235 -15.56 -1.39 -0.65
CA GLN A 235 -16.10 -2.00 -1.87
C GLN A 235 -14.97 -2.38 -2.84
N SER A 236 -15.10 -3.52 -3.52
CA SER A 236 -14.15 -3.93 -4.57
C SER A 236 -14.15 -2.92 -5.73
N LEU A 237 -12.97 -2.58 -6.24
CA LEU A 237 -12.79 -1.69 -7.38
C LEU A 237 -12.26 -2.46 -8.58
N ASP A 238 -12.77 -2.15 -9.76
CA ASP A 238 -12.21 -2.65 -11.02
C ASP A 238 -11.03 -1.79 -11.47
N VAL A 239 -10.01 -2.42 -12.03
CA VAL A 239 -8.81 -1.75 -12.55
C VAL A 239 -9.18 -0.71 -13.62
N SER A 240 -10.12 -1.03 -14.50
CA SER A 240 -10.60 -0.12 -15.56
C SER A 240 -11.22 1.16 -14.99
N SER A 241 -11.82 1.09 -13.80
CA SER A 241 -12.42 2.25 -13.13
C SER A 241 -11.36 3.21 -12.58
N LEU A 242 -10.13 2.73 -12.32
CA LEU A 242 -9.00 3.56 -11.90
C LEU A 242 -8.31 4.29 -13.07
N GLU A 243 -8.53 3.86 -14.32
CA GLU A 243 -7.93 4.54 -15.48
C GLU A 243 -8.61 5.89 -15.76
N GLN A 244 -9.89 6.02 -15.40
CA GLN A 244 -10.63 7.27 -15.50
C GLN A 244 -10.33 8.17 -14.29
N PRO A 245 -10.34 9.51 -14.44
CA PRO A 245 -10.27 10.42 -13.31
C PRO A 245 -11.42 10.09 -12.33
N ALA A 246 -11.14 10.02 -11.03
CA ALA A 246 -12.10 9.62 -10.01
C ALA A 246 -13.29 10.61 -9.98
N THR A 247 -14.31 10.35 -10.77
CA THR A 247 -15.44 11.28 -10.96
C THR A 247 -16.64 10.91 -10.09
N SER A 248 -16.65 9.70 -9.50
CA SER A 248 -17.73 9.26 -8.62
C SER A 248 -17.22 8.25 -7.59
N VAL A 249 -17.31 8.61 -6.31
CA VAL A 249 -17.20 7.64 -5.21
C VAL A 249 -18.44 6.73 -5.30
N PRO A 250 -18.28 5.40 -5.23
CA PRO A 250 -19.42 4.49 -5.21
C PRO A 250 -20.45 4.81 -4.11
N GLU A 251 -21.74 4.62 -4.42
CA GLU A 251 -22.88 5.01 -3.56
C GLU A 251 -22.89 4.33 -2.18
N GLU A 252 -22.27 3.15 -2.05
CA GLU A 252 -22.19 2.37 -0.81
C GLU A 252 -21.15 2.90 0.20
N LEU A 253 -20.29 3.82 -0.25
CA LEU A 253 -19.26 4.44 0.59
C LEU A 253 -19.78 5.71 1.25
N GLN A 254 -19.18 6.04 2.40
CA GLN A 254 -19.49 7.22 3.20
C GLN A 254 -18.24 8.12 3.24
N PRO A 255 -18.07 9.04 2.27
CA PRO A 255 -16.84 9.84 2.10
C PRO A 255 -16.44 10.63 3.36
N ARG A 256 -17.40 11.01 4.20
CA ARG A 256 -17.17 11.79 5.44
C ARG A 256 -16.51 11.00 6.56
N VAL A 257 -16.46 9.67 6.46
CA VAL A 257 -15.89 8.79 7.48
C VAL A 257 -14.68 8.08 6.87
N THR A 258 -13.55 8.11 7.58
CA THR A 258 -12.37 7.34 7.23
C THR A 258 -12.24 6.23 8.27
N SER A 259 -12.37 4.97 7.85
CA SER A 259 -12.28 3.81 8.74
C SER A 259 -11.19 2.89 8.24
N LEU A 260 -10.06 2.86 8.94
CA LEU A 260 -8.99 1.91 8.63
C LEU A 260 -9.42 0.48 8.98
N ALA A 261 -10.30 0.34 9.98
CA ALA A 261 -10.86 -0.96 10.35
C ALA A 261 -11.67 -1.58 9.20
N SER A 262 -12.45 -0.78 8.44
CA SER A 262 -13.23 -1.29 7.31
C SER A 262 -12.34 -1.67 6.13
N ALA A 263 -11.27 -0.90 5.88
CA ALA A 263 -10.24 -1.24 4.90
C ALA A 263 -9.55 -2.58 5.21
N LEU A 264 -9.21 -2.82 6.48
CA LEU A 264 -8.61 -4.09 6.92
C LEU A 264 -9.61 -5.24 6.96
N ALA A 265 -10.88 -4.97 7.27
CA ALA A 265 -11.94 -5.97 7.28
C ALA A 265 -12.21 -6.53 5.88
N ALA A 266 -11.98 -5.74 4.82
CA ALA A 266 -12.00 -6.23 3.45
C ALA A 266 -11.06 -7.43 3.27
N ALA A 267 -9.86 -7.41 3.86
CA ALA A 267 -8.92 -8.54 3.80
C ALA A 267 -9.42 -9.80 4.55
N GLU A 268 -10.30 -9.65 5.54
CA GLU A 268 -10.89 -10.77 6.28
C GLU A 268 -12.08 -11.38 5.52
N GLY A 269 -12.86 -10.55 4.83
CA GLY A 269 -14.11 -10.94 4.16
C GLY A 269 -14.00 -11.12 2.64
N ALA A 270 -12.87 -10.80 2.02
CA ALA A 270 -12.79 -10.82 0.58
C ALA A 270 -13.03 -12.23 0.02
N SER A 271 -13.93 -12.34 -0.94
CA SER A 271 -14.40 -13.61 -1.52
C SER A 271 -13.56 -14.13 -2.70
N GLY A 272 -12.41 -13.50 -2.96
CA GLY A 272 -11.53 -13.85 -4.08
C GLY A 272 -10.87 -15.23 -3.94
N SER A 273 -10.38 -15.74 -5.07
CA SER A 273 -9.82 -17.08 -5.22
C SER A 273 -8.41 -17.20 -4.62
N GLY A 274 -8.29 -17.14 -3.29
CA GLY A 274 -7.05 -17.44 -2.57
C GLY A 274 -6.90 -16.71 -1.24
N PRO A 275 -6.00 -17.19 -0.35
CA PRO A 275 -5.71 -16.51 0.90
C PRO A 275 -5.04 -15.16 0.61
N VAL A 276 -5.44 -14.13 1.35
CA VAL A 276 -4.77 -12.83 1.35
C VAL A 276 -3.40 -13.01 1.99
N ARG A 277 -2.33 -12.61 1.28
CA ARG A 277 -0.93 -12.69 1.74
C ARG A 277 -0.35 -11.35 2.13
N GLY A 278 -1.04 -10.26 1.86
CA GLY A 278 -0.65 -8.92 2.27
C GLY A 278 -1.76 -7.91 1.97
N VAL A 279 -1.75 -6.83 2.73
CA VAL A 279 -2.62 -5.67 2.51
C VAL A 279 -1.76 -4.44 2.30
N ILE A 280 -2.02 -3.68 1.25
CA ILE A 280 -1.41 -2.37 0.99
C ILE A 280 -2.50 -1.32 1.17
N LEU A 281 -2.28 -0.37 2.07
CA LEU A 281 -3.21 0.73 2.36
C LEU A 281 -2.67 2.03 1.76
N LEU A 282 -3.40 2.67 0.87
CA LEU A 282 -3.11 4.01 0.35
C LEU A 282 -4.06 5.00 1.02
N THR A 283 -3.57 5.81 1.96
CA THR A 283 -4.38 6.71 2.80
C THR A 283 -3.56 7.90 3.29
N ASP A 284 -4.20 8.96 3.75
CA ASP A 284 -3.53 10.05 4.48
C ASP A 284 -3.28 9.73 5.97
N GLY A 285 -3.68 8.53 6.41
CA GLY A 285 -3.41 7.99 7.73
C GLY A 285 -4.37 8.44 8.83
N ARG A 286 -5.43 9.19 8.49
CA ARG A 286 -6.44 9.62 9.45
C ARG A 286 -7.51 8.55 9.62
N ASP A 287 -7.88 8.26 10.88
CA ASP A 287 -9.01 7.40 11.20
C ASP A 287 -10.01 8.23 12.03
N THR A 288 -11.22 8.42 11.50
CA THR A 288 -12.31 9.15 12.16
C THR A 288 -13.39 8.21 12.67
N SER A 289 -13.17 6.89 12.57
CA SER A 289 -14.12 5.88 13.03
C SER A 289 -14.00 5.61 14.53
N SER A 290 -15.09 5.13 15.12
CA SER A 290 -15.10 4.62 16.51
C SER A 290 -14.52 3.21 16.62
N SER A 291 -14.29 2.53 15.49
CA SER A 291 -13.81 1.15 15.43
C SER A 291 -12.29 1.06 15.52
N ALA A 292 -11.79 0.20 16.41
CA ALA A 292 -10.35 0.06 16.63
C ALA A 292 -9.67 -0.77 15.52
N ALA A 293 -9.08 -0.09 14.53
CA ALA A 293 -8.28 -0.72 13.47
C ALA A 293 -7.16 -1.63 14.01
N ALA A 294 -6.58 -1.29 15.16
CA ALA A 294 -5.55 -2.09 15.83
C ALA A 294 -6.01 -3.52 16.17
N GLY A 295 -7.31 -3.72 16.46
CA GLY A 295 -7.86 -5.05 16.71
C GLY A 295 -7.83 -5.93 15.46
N THR A 296 -8.26 -5.37 14.32
CA THR A 296 -8.24 -6.05 13.02
C THR A 296 -6.81 -6.30 12.54
N ALA A 297 -5.91 -5.32 12.69
CA ALA A 297 -4.49 -5.49 12.37
C ALA A 297 -3.84 -6.66 13.15
N ARG A 298 -4.14 -6.82 14.44
CA ARG A 298 -3.66 -7.97 15.23
C ARG A 298 -4.19 -9.31 14.72
N ARG A 299 -5.43 -9.38 14.22
CA ARG A 299 -5.98 -10.61 13.63
C ARG A 299 -5.31 -10.96 12.31
N LEU A 300 -5.00 -9.97 11.48
CA LEU A 300 -4.21 -10.15 10.26
C LEU A 300 -2.78 -10.62 10.58
N ALA A 301 -2.14 -10.02 11.59
CA ALA A 301 -0.82 -10.45 12.05
C ALA A 301 -0.82 -11.90 12.56
N ALA A 302 -1.85 -12.33 13.29
CA ALA A 302 -2.00 -13.72 13.73
C ALA A 302 -2.13 -14.73 12.56
N ARG A 303 -2.49 -14.26 11.36
CA ARG A 303 -2.56 -15.04 10.12
C ARG A 303 -1.33 -14.87 9.24
N ASN A 304 -0.29 -14.18 9.72
CA ASN A 304 0.90 -13.79 8.95
C ASN A 304 0.57 -12.97 7.69
N VAL A 305 -0.43 -12.10 7.79
CA VAL A 305 -0.79 -11.15 6.73
C VAL A 305 -0.21 -9.77 7.08
N PRO A 306 0.93 -9.37 6.48
CA PRO A 306 1.49 -8.04 6.68
C PRO A 306 0.57 -6.94 6.13
N VAL A 307 0.57 -5.79 6.80
CA VAL A 307 -0.12 -4.58 6.38
C VAL A 307 0.94 -3.51 6.08
N TYR A 308 0.98 -3.05 4.83
CA TYR A 308 1.88 -2.00 4.35
C TYR A 308 1.09 -0.72 4.16
N SER A 309 1.42 0.34 4.90
CA SER A 309 0.80 1.65 4.76
C SER A 309 1.63 2.55 3.86
N VAL A 310 1.03 3.03 2.78
CA VAL A 310 1.56 4.07 1.90
C VAL A 310 0.82 5.37 2.23
N LEU A 311 1.51 6.28 2.91
CA LEU A 311 0.95 7.57 3.29
C LEU A 311 0.94 8.51 2.09
N ILE A 312 -0.22 9.10 1.80
CA ILE A 312 -0.42 10.04 0.70
C ILE A 312 -0.73 11.43 1.25
N GLY A 313 0.06 12.41 0.82
CA GLY A 313 -0.09 13.82 1.17
C GLY A 313 1.18 14.41 1.79
N SER A 314 1.17 15.72 2.02
CA SER A 314 2.30 16.42 2.63
C SER A 314 2.43 16.09 4.12
N GLY A 315 3.68 15.91 4.58
CA GLY A 315 3.99 15.82 6.01
C GLY A 315 3.95 17.18 6.71
N PHE A 316 3.87 18.28 5.96
CA PHE A 316 3.78 19.63 6.50
C PHE A 316 2.34 20.06 6.62
N ARG A 317 2.03 20.77 7.71
CA ARG A 317 0.73 21.37 7.88
C ARG A 317 0.63 22.66 7.05
N PRO A 318 -0.50 22.94 6.41
CA PRO A 318 -0.74 24.25 5.83
C PRO A 318 -0.71 25.31 6.94
N LYS A 319 -0.22 26.49 6.58
CA LYS A 319 -0.34 27.67 7.43
C LYS A 319 -1.80 28.11 7.45
N ASP A 320 -2.35 28.36 8.64
CA ASP A 320 -3.76 28.71 8.83
C ASP A 320 -3.91 29.84 9.85
N LEU A 321 -4.60 30.90 9.44
CA LEU A 321 -4.95 32.06 10.25
C LEU A 321 -6.47 32.15 10.33
N SER A 322 -6.98 32.23 11.56
CA SER A 322 -8.42 32.38 11.81
C SER A 322 -8.68 33.39 12.90
N ILE A 323 -9.81 34.09 12.80
CA ILE A 323 -10.36 34.86 13.92
C ILE A 323 -11.21 33.89 14.74
N ARG A 324 -10.84 33.66 16.00
CA ARG A 324 -11.56 32.76 16.90
C ARG A 324 -12.68 33.46 17.62
N GLU A 325 -12.40 34.64 18.15
CA GLU A 325 -13.32 35.40 18.97
C GLU A 325 -13.03 36.88 18.82
N VAL A 326 -14.10 37.68 18.78
CA VAL A 326 -14.03 39.15 18.85
C VAL A 326 -14.84 39.56 20.07
N ASP A 327 -14.15 40.04 21.09
CA ASP A 327 -14.75 40.55 22.31
C ASP A 327 -14.81 42.09 22.22
N ALA A 328 -16.03 42.59 22.03
CA ALA A 328 -16.36 44.00 21.95
C ALA A 328 -17.78 44.24 22.50
N PRO A 329 -18.02 45.33 23.23
CA PRO A 329 -19.36 45.66 23.71
C PRO A 329 -20.29 46.05 22.55
N ALA A 330 -21.52 45.53 22.57
CA ALA A 330 -22.52 45.77 21.54
C ALA A 330 -23.13 47.20 21.56
N THR A 331 -22.91 47.95 22.63
CA THR A 331 -23.40 49.33 22.77
C THR A 331 -22.41 50.14 23.58
N VAL A 332 -22.12 51.34 23.10
CA VAL A 332 -21.09 52.25 23.62
C VAL A 332 -21.69 53.65 23.66
N LEU A 333 -21.28 54.45 24.65
CA LEU A 333 -21.75 55.83 24.76
C LEU A 333 -21.04 56.71 23.73
N GLN A 334 -21.72 57.78 23.32
CA GLN A 334 -21.09 58.81 22.49
C GLN A 334 -19.91 59.42 23.24
N ASP A 335 -18.82 59.67 22.51
CA ASP A 335 -17.54 60.20 23.01
C ASP A 335 -16.80 59.29 24.00
N ASP A 336 -17.13 57.99 24.00
CA ASP A 336 -16.40 56.95 24.73
C ASP A 336 -15.42 56.19 23.82
N THR A 337 -14.32 55.73 24.42
CA THR A 337 -13.29 54.92 23.74
C THR A 337 -13.36 53.50 24.26
N VAL A 338 -13.49 52.54 23.36
CA VAL A 338 -13.66 51.13 23.70
C VAL A 338 -12.56 50.27 23.09
N ASP A 339 -12.06 49.33 23.88
CA ASP A 339 -11.12 48.33 23.42
C ASP A 339 -11.85 47.10 22.83
N VAL A 340 -11.52 46.78 21.60
CA VAL A 340 -11.90 45.54 20.91
C VAL A 340 -10.75 44.55 21.04
N ARG A 341 -11.03 43.39 21.62
CA ARG A 341 -10.05 42.30 21.73
C ARG A 341 -10.37 41.22 20.70
N VAL A 342 -9.41 40.88 19.86
CA VAL A 342 -9.56 39.84 18.85
C VAL A 342 -8.62 38.69 19.19
N GLN A 343 -9.18 37.50 19.44
CA GLN A 343 -8.40 36.27 19.56
C GLN A 343 -8.22 35.63 18.18
N LEU A 344 -6.99 35.27 17.87
CA LEU A 344 -6.58 34.70 16.59
C LEU A 344 -6.08 33.27 16.79
N GLY A 345 -6.39 32.37 15.86
CA GLY A 345 -5.70 31.10 15.68
C GLY A 345 -4.57 31.27 14.69
N THR A 346 -3.35 30.83 15.05
CA THR A 346 -2.11 31.19 14.34
C THR A 346 -1.26 29.97 13.97
N SER A 347 -1.91 28.92 13.48
CA SER A 347 -1.24 27.64 13.16
C SER A 347 -0.21 27.82 12.05
N GLY A 348 1.07 27.51 12.33
CA GLY A 348 2.16 27.61 11.36
C GLY A 348 2.78 29.00 11.21
N PHE A 349 2.46 29.95 12.11
CA PHE A 349 3.03 31.30 12.15
C PHE A 349 3.94 31.57 13.36
N GLU A 350 4.31 30.54 14.12
CA GLU A 350 5.19 30.68 15.30
C GLU A 350 6.51 31.38 14.93
N GLY A 351 6.87 32.41 15.69
CA GLY A 351 8.06 33.23 15.45
C GLY A 351 7.93 34.26 14.32
N GLN A 352 6.76 34.38 13.68
CA GLN A 352 6.48 35.39 12.65
C GLN A 352 5.60 36.50 13.22
N ALA A 353 5.74 37.70 12.66
CA ALA A 353 4.81 38.79 12.90
C ALA A 353 3.63 38.67 11.94
N ILE A 354 2.41 38.80 12.46
CA ILE A 354 1.18 38.85 11.67
C ILE A 354 0.58 40.24 11.73
N ARG A 355 0.03 40.70 10.61
CA ARG A 355 -0.68 41.96 10.52
C ARG A 355 -2.18 41.72 10.62
N VAL A 356 -2.81 42.38 11.58
CA VAL A 356 -4.26 42.37 11.81
C VAL A 356 -4.79 43.73 11.44
N VAL A 357 -5.80 43.77 10.57
CA VAL A 357 -6.42 45.00 10.10
C VAL A 357 -7.86 45.01 10.59
N LEU A 358 -8.26 46.10 11.23
CA LEU A 358 -9.64 46.35 11.60
C LEU A 358 -10.23 47.36 10.62
N GLU A 359 -11.19 46.92 9.82
CA GLU A 359 -11.88 47.78 8.86
C GLU A 359 -13.14 48.37 9.50
N THR A 360 -13.33 49.68 9.32
CA THR A 360 -14.51 50.41 9.81
C THR A 360 -15.13 51.19 8.66
N GLU A 361 -16.44 51.06 8.47
CA GLU A 361 -17.14 51.78 7.41
C GLU A 361 -16.98 53.31 7.57
N GLY A 362 -16.44 53.96 6.54
CA GLY A 362 -16.22 55.41 6.53
C GLY A 362 -15.04 55.92 7.38
N ARG A 363 -14.14 55.04 7.85
CA ARG A 363 -12.88 55.43 8.54
C ARG A 363 -11.68 54.70 7.95
N GLU A 364 -10.50 55.27 8.16
CA GLU A 364 -9.23 54.62 7.81
C GLU A 364 -9.06 53.32 8.60
N PRO A 365 -8.60 52.22 7.96
CA PRO A 365 -8.32 50.96 8.63
C PRO A 365 -7.27 51.12 9.74
N GLN A 366 -7.48 50.45 10.87
CA GLN A 366 -6.45 50.37 11.90
C GLN A 366 -5.62 49.09 11.69
N GLU A 367 -4.30 49.23 11.59
CA GLU A 367 -3.39 48.09 11.47
C GLU A 367 -2.64 47.84 12.79
N ARG A 368 -2.51 46.57 13.19
CA ARG A 368 -1.70 46.12 14.31
C ARG A 368 -0.81 44.95 13.89
N GLU A 369 0.47 45.06 14.19
CA GLU A 369 1.43 43.97 14.01
C GLU A 369 1.64 43.24 15.33
N ILE A 370 1.53 41.91 15.30
CA ILE A 370 1.55 41.06 16.50
C ILE A 370 2.55 39.93 16.28
N ALA A 371 3.48 39.77 17.22
CA ALA A 371 4.39 38.64 17.23
C ALA A 371 3.66 37.38 17.70
N VAL A 372 3.71 36.32 16.89
CA VAL A 372 3.08 35.03 17.20
C VAL A 372 4.07 34.16 17.96
N HIS A 373 3.69 33.75 19.18
CA HIS A 373 4.51 32.90 20.04
C HIS A 373 3.93 31.50 20.27
N GLY A 374 2.72 31.22 19.77
CA GLY A 374 2.04 29.94 19.97
C GLY A 374 0.85 29.76 19.04
N PRO A 375 -0.09 28.84 19.36
CA PRO A 375 -1.22 28.51 18.50
C PRO A 375 -2.33 29.57 18.50
N THR A 376 -2.20 30.57 19.37
CA THR A 376 -3.12 31.71 19.48
C THR A 376 -2.37 33.01 19.70
N ALA A 377 -2.94 34.12 19.21
CA ALA A 377 -2.47 35.48 19.47
C ALA A 377 -3.66 36.41 19.79
N GLU A 378 -3.41 37.52 20.48
CA GLU A 378 -4.44 38.51 20.83
C GLU A 378 -4.08 39.87 20.21
N ALA A 379 -5.04 40.46 19.47
CA ALA A 379 -4.97 41.82 18.97
C ALA A 379 -5.86 42.73 19.80
N ARG A 380 -5.41 43.98 20.01
CA ARG A 380 -6.24 45.02 20.64
C ARG A 380 -6.33 46.25 19.76
N PHE A 381 -7.55 46.70 19.55
CA PHE A 381 -7.88 47.91 18.81
C PHE A 381 -8.69 48.85 19.71
N SER A 382 -8.44 50.15 19.60
CA SER A 382 -9.19 51.15 20.35
C SER A 382 -10.08 51.91 19.38
N LEU A 383 -11.37 51.98 19.70
CA LEU A 383 -12.41 52.58 18.87
C LEU A 383 -13.01 53.80 19.56
N ASP A 384 -12.93 54.96 18.90
CA ASP A 384 -13.55 56.20 19.37
C ASP A 384 -14.96 56.36 18.83
N SER A 385 -15.96 56.51 19.71
CA SER A 385 -17.39 56.53 19.35
C SER A 385 -17.94 57.94 19.20
N THR A 386 -17.42 58.71 18.24
CA THR A 386 -17.73 60.15 18.05
C THR A 386 -19.11 60.44 17.44
N GLU A 387 -19.69 59.50 16.68
CA GLU A 387 -20.96 59.69 15.98
C GLU A 387 -21.99 58.65 16.41
N ILE A 388 -23.24 59.08 16.58
CA ILE A 388 -24.36 58.21 16.94
C ILE A 388 -24.78 57.41 15.71
N GLY A 389 -24.84 56.09 15.83
CA GLY A 389 -25.38 55.22 14.79
C GLY A 389 -24.94 53.77 14.95
N ARG A 390 -25.54 52.87 14.16
CA ARG A 390 -25.08 51.49 14.04
C ARG A 390 -23.87 51.45 13.10
N ARG A 391 -22.78 50.83 13.52
CA ARG A 391 -21.57 50.62 12.72
C ARG A 391 -21.23 49.14 12.67
N ASN A 392 -20.72 48.70 11.53
CA ASN A 392 -20.20 47.36 11.33
C ASN A 392 -18.67 47.43 11.26
N TYR A 393 -18.02 46.45 11.86
CA TYR A 393 -16.57 46.29 11.88
C TYR A 393 -16.25 44.93 11.26
N VAL A 394 -15.26 44.88 10.37
CA VAL A 394 -14.84 43.65 9.67
C VAL A 394 -13.39 43.35 9.99
#